data_AF-A0A2G3DTT0-F1
#
_entry.id   AF-A0A2G3DTT0-F1
#
_cell.length_a   1.000
_cell.length_b   1.000
_cell.length_c   1.000
_cell.angle_alpha   90.00
_cell.angle_beta   90.00
_cell.angle_gamma   90.00
#
_symmetry.space_group_name_H-M   'P 1'
#
loop_
_entity.id
_entity.type
_entity.pdbx_description
1 polymer ?
#
loop_
_entity_poly.entity_id
_entity_poly.type
_entity_poly.pdbx_seq_one_letter_code
_entity_poly.pdbx_strand_id
1 'polypeptide(L)' 'MDKECLKQMLIDVGCDDEVMEKILNRFNSGNVNELLNLLKKERCHVMDEYHESVRKVDCMDFMIRKIEKEINQ' A
#
# COMPACT_ATOMS: atom_id res chain seq x y z
N MET A 1 20.95 -0.33 -10.07
CA MET A 1 19.60 0.23 -9.91
C MET A 1 19.73 1.72 -10.08
N ASP A 2 18.96 2.29 -10.99
CA ASP A 2 18.88 3.71 -11.30
C ASP A 2 17.70 4.37 -10.57
N LYS A 3 17.76 5.70 -10.42
CA LYS A 3 16.74 6.47 -9.68
C LYS A 3 15.36 6.41 -10.36
N GLU A 4 15.32 6.36 -11.69
CA GLU A 4 14.07 6.32 -12.46
C GLU A 4 13.37 4.96 -12.28
N CYS A 5 14.11 3.86 -12.36
CA CYS A 5 13.61 2.53 -12.04
C CYS A 5 13.01 2.47 -10.62
N LEU A 6 13.74 3.00 -9.62
CA LEU A 6 13.23 3.05 -8.25
C LEU A 6 11.95 3.89 -8.13
N LYS A 7 11.88 5.04 -8.82
CA LYS A 7 10.68 5.89 -8.84
C LYS A 7 9.49 5.14 -9.43
N GLN A 8 9.67 4.44 -10.54
CA GLN A 8 8.59 3.67 -11.18
C GLN A 8 8.10 2.55 -10.25
N MET A 9 9.02 1.82 -9.62
CA MET A 9 8.65 0.77 -8.65
C MET A 9 7.82 1.31 -7.48
N LEU A 10 8.12 2.53 -7.00
CA LEU A 10 7.34 3.16 -5.92
C LEU A 10 5.94 3.56 -6.39
N ILE A 11 5.82 4.07 -7.62
CA ILE A 11 4.52 4.39 -8.24
C ILE A 11 3.68 3.12 -8.39
N ASP A 12 4.28 2.02 -8.88
CA ASP A 12 3.57 0.75 -9.10
C ASP A 12 3.06 0.12 -7.78
N VAL A 13 3.74 0.40 -6.66
CA VAL A 13 3.34 -0.04 -5.32
C VAL A 13 2.26 0.88 -4.71
N GLY A 14 2.01 2.04 -5.30
CA GLY A 14 1.07 3.02 -4.77
C GLY A 14 1.62 3.80 -3.57
N CYS A 15 2.95 3.96 -3.47
CA CYS A 15 3.55 4.78 -2.42
C CYS A 15 3.06 6.23 -2.50
N ASP A 16 2.82 6.83 -1.34
CA ASP A 16 2.52 8.25 -1.22
C ASP A 16 3.67 9.13 -1.74
N ASP A 17 3.33 10.26 -2.35
CA ASP A 17 4.29 11.17 -2.97
C ASP A 17 5.34 11.69 -1.96
N GLU A 18 4.94 11.94 -0.71
CA GLU A 18 5.85 12.40 0.35
C GLU A 18 6.87 11.33 0.73
N VAL A 19 6.44 10.06 0.77
CA VAL A 19 7.32 8.95 1.10
C VAL A 19 8.23 8.61 -0.07
N MET A 20 7.70 8.65 -1.30
CA MET A 20 8.48 8.48 -2.52
C MET A 20 9.63 9.49 -2.57
N GLU A 21 9.39 10.77 -2.27
CA GLU A 21 10.44 11.79 -2.26
C GLU A 21 11.52 11.50 -1.21
N LYS A 22 11.14 11.08 0.01
CA LYS A 22 12.08 10.69 1.06
C LYS A 22 12.97 9.51 0.63
N ILE A 23 12.36 8.50 0.00
CA ILE A 23 13.07 7.31 -0.49
C ILE A 23 14.08 7.69 -1.59
N LEU A 24 13.66 8.51 -2.55
CA LEU A 24 14.52 8.98 -3.65
C LEU A 24 15.69 9.85 -3.16
N ASN A 25 15.46 10.69 -2.15
CA ASN A 25 16.51 11.50 -1.54
C ASN A 25 17.52 10.64 -0.77
N ARG A 26 17.07 9.61 -0.07
CA ARG A 26 17.97 8.66 0.63
C ARG A 26 18.76 7.78 -0.32
N PHE A 27 18.15 7.36 -1.42
CA PHE A 27 18.84 6.64 -2.48
C PHE A 27 20.02 7.45 -3.04
N ASN A 28 19.83 8.75 -3.30
CA ASN A 28 20.89 9.66 -3.76
C ASN A 28 22.01 9.87 -2.72
N SER A 29 21.69 9.81 -1.42
CA SER A 29 22.69 9.97 -0.34
C SER A 29 23.56 8.73 -0.08
N GLY A 30 23.28 7.60 -0.75
CA GLY A 30 24.02 6.35 -0.58
C GLY A 30 23.73 5.59 0.73
N ASN A 31 22.76 6.04 1.53
CA ASN A 31 22.40 5.37 2.79
C ASN A 31 21.43 4.19 2.54
N VAL A 32 21.99 3.06 2.13
CA VAL A 32 21.23 1.84 1.78
C VAL A 32 20.45 1.27 2.96
N ASN A 33 20.97 1.37 4.19
CA ASN A 33 20.28 0.84 5.38
C ASN A 33 19.00 1.63 5.70
N GLU A 34 19.06 2.96 5.60
CA GLU A 34 17.91 3.82 5.83
C GLU A 34 16.88 3.64 4.71
N LEU A 35 17.33 3.51 3.46
CA LEU A 35 16.47 3.17 2.32
C LEU A 35 15.70 1.85 2.55
N LEU A 36 16.39 0.80 2.99
CA LEU A 36 15.75 -0.49 3.26
C LEU A 36 14.71 -0.40 4.39
N ASN A 37 15.00 0.40 5.42
CA ASN A 37 14.05 0.63 6.51
C ASN A 37 12.81 1.39 6.05
N LEU A 38 12.97 2.38 5.17
CA LEU A 38 11.83 3.09 4.56
C LEU A 38 10.96 2.12 3.74
N LEU A 39 11.56 1.30 2.88
CA LEU A 39 10.82 0.32 2.08
C LEU A 39 10.08 -0.71 2.94
N LYS A 40 10.66 -1.14 4.06
CA LYS A 40 9.98 -2.03 5.02
C LYS A 40 8.78 -1.37 5.67
N LYS A 41 8.87 -0.07 5.98
CA LYS A 41 7.77 0.70 6.53
C LYS A 41 6.63 0.84 5.52
N GLU A 42 6.96 1.14 4.26
CA GLU A 42 5.98 1.23 3.17
C GLU A 42 5.25 -0.09 2.95
N ARG A 43 5.98 -1.22 2.99
CA ARG A 43 5.34 -2.53 2.93
C ARG A 43 4.32 -2.75 4.04
N CYS A 44 4.58 -2.30 5.26
CA CYS A 44 3.62 -2.40 6.36
C CYS A 44 2.38 -1.54 6.08
N HIS A 45 2.58 -0.32 5.59
CA HIS A 45 1.48 0.59 5.26
C HIS A 45 0.56 0.01 4.18
N VAL A 46 1.13 -0.49 3.08
CA VAL A 46 0.36 -1.15 2.01
C VAL A 46 -0.40 -2.37 2.54
N MET A 47 0.18 -3.13 3.47
CA MET A 47 -0.53 -4.23 4.10
C MET A 47 -1.68 -3.78 5.00
N ASP A 48 -1.51 -2.69 5.73
CA ASP A 48 -2.59 -2.12 6.56
C ASP A 48 -3.76 -1.67 5.68
N GLU A 49 -3.49 -1.00 4.55
CA GLU A 49 -4.50 -0.61 3.56
C GLU A 49 -5.19 -1.81 2.90
N TYR A 50 -4.42 -2.85 2.57
CA TYR A 50 -4.97 -4.10 2.06
C TYR A 50 -5.91 -4.74 3.08
N HIS A 51 -5.49 -4.85 4.34
CA HIS A 51 -6.31 -5.40 5.42
C HIS A 51 -7.57 -4.56 5.67
N GLU A 52 -7.50 -3.23 5.54
CA GLU A 52 -8.68 -2.37 5.63
C GLU A 52 -9.64 -2.60 4.47
N SER A 53 -9.12 -2.71 3.25
CA SER A 53 -9.93 -2.99 2.06
C SER A 53 -10.64 -4.34 2.15
N VAL A 54 -9.95 -5.37 2.64
CA VAL A 54 -10.55 -6.70 2.91
C VAL A 54 -11.69 -6.57 3.92
N ARG A 55 -11.49 -5.87 5.04
CA ARG A 55 -12.55 -5.66 6.04
C ARG A 55 -13.77 -4.94 5.45
N LYS A 56 -13.56 -3.96 4.56
CA LYS A 56 -14.65 -3.25 3.88
C LYS A 56 -15.44 -4.19 2.97
N VAL A 57 -14.75 -5.00 2.16
CA VAL A 57 -15.37 -5.99 1.28
C VAL A 57 -16.16 -7.02 2.10
N ASP A 58 -15.58 -7.58 3.15
CA ASP A 58 -16.26 -8.55 4.03
C ASP A 58 -17.57 -7.98 4.61
N CYS A 59 -17.54 -6.70 5.01
CA CYS A 59 -18.73 -6.01 5.50
C CYS A 59 -19.80 -5.85 4.41
N MET A 60 -19.39 -5.51 3.19
CA MET A 60 -20.29 -5.40 2.03
C MET A 60 -20.91 -6.75 1.67
N ASP A 61 -20.12 -7.83 1.64
CA ASP A 61 -20.59 -9.18 1.38
C ASP A 61 -21.61 -9.62 2.44
N PHE A 62 -21.35 -9.31 3.71
CA PHE A 62 -22.31 -9.57 4.78
C PHE A 62 -23.63 -8.82 4.57
N MET A 63 -23.57 -7.54 4.21
CA MET A 63 -24.77 -6.73 3.94
C MET A 63 -25.57 -7.29 2.75
N ILE A 64 -24.90 -7.63 1.65
CA ILE A 64 -25.53 -8.22 0.46
C ILE A 64 -26.27 -9.49 0.84
N ARG A 65 -25.60 -10.44 1.52
CA ARG A 65 -26.22 -11.70 1.94
C ARG A 65 -27.42 -11.51 2.85
N LYS A 66 -27.39 -10.50 3.72
CA LYS A 66 -28.52 -10.19 4.60
C LYS A 66 -29.73 -9.70 3.80
N ILE A 67 -29.50 -8.78 2.87
CA ILE A 67 -30.56 -8.24 1.99
C ILE A 67 -31.12 -9.34 1.08
N GLU A 68 -30.27 -10.17 0.48
CA GLU A 68 -30.70 -11.31 -0.35
C GLU A 68 -31.60 -12.28 0.43
N LYS A 69 -31.31 -12.51 1.71
CA LYS A 69 -32.14 -13.37 2.56
C LYS A 69 -33.49 -12.74 2.86
N GLU A 70 -33.56 -11.43 3.07
CA GLU A 70 -34.81 -10.71 3.31
C GLU A 70 -35.71 -10.66 2.06
N ILE A 71 -35.12 -10.59 0.86
CA ILE A 71 -35.86 -10.60 -0.41
C ILE A 71 -36.41 -12.00 -0.75
N ASN A 72 -35.67 -13.06 -0.39
CA ASN A 72 -36.03 -14.45 -0.71
C ASN A 72 -36.84 -15.15 0.41
N GLN A 73 -37.34 -14.39 1.39
CA GLN A 73 -38.27 -14.85 2.43
C GLN A 73 -39.70 -14.48 2.08
#